data_AF-Q74MQ8-F1
#
_entry.id   AF-Q74MQ8-F1
#
_cell.length_a   1.000
_cell.length_b   1.000
_cell.length_c   1.000
_cell.angle_alpha   90.00
_cell.angle_beta   90.00
_cell.angle_gamma   90.00
#
_symmetry.space_group_name_H-M   'P 1'
#
loop_
_entity.id
_entity.type
_entity.pdbx_description
1 polymer ?
#
loop_
_entity_poly.entity_id
_entity_poly.type
_entity_poly.pdbx_seq_one_letter_code
_entity_poly.pdbx_strand_id
1 'polypeptide(L)'
;MFRQAFDYLINIGFVDVVIPVILVYAIMYSILAKTKILGDPANDDVRARISLISLSVGFIFAAAKSAVHMLKIYLPDFVLVSIFALFGMAAVGVILSNTVKENEVWLDKKVGYVLLGLAALLIIIYFLPAPSNGISIDLTPIFQIISVLVTLGIMVGIAYFITKGS
;
A
#
# COMPACT_ATOMS: atom_id res chain seq x y z
N MET A 1 -34.02 -17.34 -4.26
CA MET A 1 -34.30 -15.90 -4.42
C MET A 1 -33.69 -15.06 -3.30
N PHE A 2 -33.94 -15.36 -2.01
CA PHE A 2 -33.39 -14.60 -0.88
C PHE A 2 -31.85 -14.53 -0.82
N ARG A 3 -31.16 -15.65 -1.05
CA ARG A 3 -29.68 -15.70 -1.04
C ARG A 3 -29.02 -14.78 -2.09
N GLN A 4 -29.56 -14.76 -3.30
CA GLN A 4 -29.06 -13.86 -4.36
C GLN A 4 -29.28 -12.39 -4.01
N ALA A 5 -30.43 -12.02 -3.45
CA ALA A 5 -30.67 -10.64 -2.99
C ALA A 5 -29.70 -10.23 -1.87
N PHE A 6 -29.38 -11.17 -0.98
CA PHE A 6 -28.41 -10.95 0.09
C PHE A 6 -26.97 -10.80 -0.44
N ASP A 7 -26.58 -11.62 -1.41
CA ASP A 7 -25.27 -11.52 -2.08
C ASP A 7 -25.12 -10.18 -2.83
N TYR A 8 -26.20 -9.70 -3.47
CA TYR A 8 -26.23 -8.35 -4.05
C TYR A 8 -26.04 -7.26 -2.99
N LEU A 9 -26.69 -7.38 -1.83
CA LEU A 9 -26.60 -6.42 -0.73
C LEU A 9 -25.18 -6.36 -0.14
N ILE A 10 -24.50 -7.50 -0.04
CA ILE A 10 -23.09 -7.57 0.37
C ILE A 10 -22.20 -6.92 -0.69
N ASN A 11 -22.39 -7.26 -1.98
CA ASN A 11 -21.55 -6.75 -3.06
C ASN A 11 -21.65 -5.24 -3.28
N ILE A 12 -22.78 -4.60 -2.97
CA ILE A 12 -22.90 -3.14 -3.00
C ILE A 12 -22.26 -2.45 -1.78
N GLY A 13 -21.66 -3.21 -0.86
CA GLY A 13 -20.96 -2.68 0.32
C GLY A 13 -21.88 -2.28 1.48
N PHE A 14 -23.14 -2.75 1.51
CA PHE A 14 -24.08 -2.40 2.59
C PHE A 14 -23.56 -2.86 3.96
N VAL A 15 -23.03 -4.07 4.04
CA VAL A 15 -22.51 -4.62 5.30
C VAL A 15 -21.18 -3.96 5.69
N ASP A 16 -20.31 -3.69 4.71
CA ASP A 16 -18.97 -3.18 4.97
C ASP A 16 -18.87 -1.67 5.20
N VAL A 17 -19.86 -0.93 4.69
CA VAL A 17 -19.90 0.54 4.72
C VAL A 17 -21.11 1.03 5.49
N VAL A 18 -22.33 0.66 5.10
CA VAL A 18 -23.56 1.26 5.66
C VAL A 18 -23.77 0.88 7.12
N ILE A 19 -23.60 -0.40 7.48
CA ILE A 19 -23.76 -0.85 8.87
C ILE A 19 -22.76 -0.15 9.82
N PRO A 20 -21.44 -0.11 9.52
CA PRO A 20 -20.48 0.64 10.34
C PRO A 20 -20.79 2.13 10.43
N VAL A 21 -21.24 2.78 9.35
CA VAL A 21 -21.60 4.22 9.36
C VAL A 21 -22.74 4.48 10.34
N ILE A 22 -23.81 3.69 10.26
CA ILE A 22 -24.98 3.84 11.16
C ILE A 22 -24.57 3.57 12.61
N LEU A 23 -23.70 2.59 12.85
CA LEU A 23 -23.21 2.27 14.18
C LEU A 23 -22.40 3.42 14.77
N VAL A 24 -21.43 3.95 14.04
CA VAL A 24 -20.60 5.09 14.48
C VAL A 24 -21.45 6.33 14.66
N TYR A 25 -22.42 6.57 13.76
CA TYR A 25 -23.41 7.63 13.90
C TYR A 25 -24.16 7.53 15.23
N ALA A 26 -24.73 6.37 15.54
CA ALA A 26 -25.52 6.18 16.75
C ALA A 26 -24.68 6.37 18.02
N ILE A 27 -23.46 5.84 18.03
CA ILE A 27 -22.52 6.00 19.15
C ILE A 27 -22.16 7.47 19.33
N MET A 28 -21.73 8.16 18.27
CA MET A 28 -21.36 9.58 18.34
C MET A 28 -22.54 10.47 18.72
N TYR A 29 -23.72 10.20 18.14
CA TYR A 29 -24.94 10.92 18.47
C TYR A 29 -25.26 10.77 19.96
N SER A 30 -25.20 9.53 20.48
CA SER A 30 -25.46 9.26 21.89
C SER A 30 -24.44 9.95 22.81
N ILE A 31 -23.16 9.99 22.43
CA ILE A 31 -22.11 10.65 23.21
C ILE A 31 -22.36 12.15 23.25
N LEU A 32 -22.57 12.79 22.09
CA LEU A 32 -22.80 14.24 22.00
C LEU A 32 -24.10 14.66 22.69
N ALA A 33 -25.18 13.87 22.55
CA ALA A 33 -26.43 14.14 23.22
C ALA A 33 -26.33 14.00 24.75
N LYS A 34 -25.60 12.99 25.25
CA LYS A 34 -25.46 12.75 26.70
C LYS A 34 -24.51 13.75 27.38
N THR A 35 -23.44 14.14 26.68
CA THR A 35 -22.46 15.08 27.20
C THR A 35 -22.93 16.54 27.16
N LYS A 36 -23.96 16.85 26.37
CA LYS A 36 -24.50 18.21 26.18
C LYS A 36 -23.44 19.25 25.79
N ILE A 37 -22.33 18.81 25.17
CA ILE A 37 -21.21 19.68 24.78
C ILE A 37 -21.66 20.78 23.80
N LEU A 38 -22.66 20.49 22.98
CA LEU A 38 -23.21 21.41 21.99
C LEU A 38 -24.46 22.15 22.47
N GLY A 39 -24.86 21.97 23.74
CA GLY A 39 -26.09 22.50 24.32
C GLY A 39 -27.12 21.42 24.64
N ASP A 40 -28.35 21.85 24.95
CA ASP A 40 -29.43 20.92 25.29
C ASP A 40 -30.05 20.28 24.02
N PRO A 41 -30.05 18.94 23.88
CA PRO A 41 -30.65 18.24 22.74
C PRO A 41 -32.19 18.35 22.68
N ALA A 42 -32.83 18.97 23.67
CA ALA A 42 -34.23 19.38 23.60
C ALA A 42 -34.46 20.54 22.62
N ASN A 43 -33.41 21.32 22.29
CA ASN A 43 -33.48 22.33 21.24
C ASN A 43 -33.26 21.67 19.86
N ASP A 44 -34.18 21.90 18.93
CA ASP A 44 -34.15 21.33 17.58
C ASP A 44 -32.88 21.74 16.80
N ASP A 45 -32.40 22.96 16.96
CA ASP A 45 -31.16 23.42 16.30
C ASP A 45 -29.93 22.66 16.79
N VAL A 46 -29.87 22.40 18.10
CA VAL A 46 -28.77 21.66 18.72
C VAL A 46 -28.83 20.19 18.31
N ARG A 47 -30.04 19.61 18.27
CA ARG A 47 -30.27 18.24 17.82
C ARG A 47 -29.85 18.04 16.36
N ALA A 48 -30.21 18.97 15.48
CA ALA A 48 -29.81 18.94 14.08
C ALA A 48 -28.28 18.99 13.92
N ARG A 49 -27.60 19.85 14.68
CA ARG A 49 -26.13 19.94 14.70
C ARG A 49 -25.48 18.65 15.18
N ILE A 50 -25.97 18.08 16.29
CA ILE A 50 -25.47 16.80 16.83
C ILE A 50 -25.63 15.68 15.79
N SER A 51 -26.78 15.61 15.12
CA SER A 51 -27.03 14.63 14.05
C SER A 51 -26.06 14.79 12.89
N LEU A 52 -25.89 16.02 12.38
CA LEU A 52 -25.02 16.28 11.23
C LEU A 52 -23.55 15.99 11.52
N ILE A 53 -23.07 16.36 12.72
CA ILE A 53 -21.70 16.07 13.16
C ILE A 53 -21.50 14.55 13.30
N SER A 54 -22.43 13.86 13.95
CA SER A 54 -22.33 12.41 14.14
C SER A 54 -22.36 11.65 12.81
N LEU A 55 -23.16 12.13 11.84
CA LEU A 55 -23.24 11.54 10.51
C LEU A 55 -21.93 11.76 9.73
N SER A 56 -21.38 12.97 9.81
CA SER A 56 -20.09 13.32 9.21
C SER A 56 -18.98 12.43 9.75
N VAL A 57 -18.92 12.23 11.07
CA VAL A 57 -17.93 11.33 11.70
C VAL A 57 -18.12 9.88 11.24
N GLY A 58 -19.36 9.41 11.13
CA GLY A 58 -19.66 8.08 10.60
C GLY A 58 -19.12 7.86 9.19
N PHE A 59 -19.31 8.83 8.29
CA PHE A 59 -18.76 8.77 6.93
C PHE A 59 -17.23 8.85 6.90
N ILE A 60 -16.62 9.72 7.71
CA ILE A 60 -15.16 9.83 7.81
C ILE A 60 -14.56 8.50 8.25
N PHE A 61 -15.16 7.84 9.25
CA PHE A 61 -14.72 6.54 9.73
C PHE A 61 -14.77 5.47 8.63
N ALA A 62 -15.86 5.42 7.87
CA ALA A 62 -16.00 4.47 6.78
C ALA A 62 -14.98 4.70 5.66
N ALA A 63 -14.73 5.95 5.29
CA ALA A 63 -13.69 6.32 4.33
C ALA A 63 -12.29 5.93 4.83
N ALA A 64 -12.01 6.19 6.12
CA ALA A 64 -10.74 5.84 6.74
C ALA A 64 -10.50 4.32 6.76
N LYS A 65 -11.54 3.50 7.01
CA LYS A 65 -11.43 2.03 6.96
C LYS A 65 -10.93 1.55 5.59
N SER A 66 -11.47 2.11 4.51
CA SER A 66 -11.04 1.78 3.14
C SER A 66 -9.58 2.18 2.88
N ALA A 67 -9.19 3.40 3.27
CA ALA A 67 -7.81 3.87 3.12
C ALA A 67 -6.82 3.02 3.93
N VAL A 68 -7.15 2.68 5.18
CA VAL A 68 -6.31 1.81 6.03
C VAL A 68 -6.24 0.40 5.47
N HIS A 69 -7.31 -0.12 4.87
CA HIS A 69 -7.30 -1.43 4.23
C HIS A 69 -6.39 -1.45 3.00
N MET A 70 -6.49 -0.44 2.13
CA MET A 70 -5.54 -0.29 1.01
C MET A 70 -4.10 -0.18 1.51
N LEU A 71 -3.86 0.61 2.55
CA LEU A 71 -2.53 0.73 3.13
C LEU A 71 -2.04 -0.64 3.64
N LYS A 72 -2.86 -1.44 4.31
CA LYS A 72 -2.47 -2.79 4.74
C LYS A 72 -2.13 -3.74 3.58
N ILE A 73 -2.81 -3.60 2.44
CA ILE A 73 -2.54 -4.41 1.25
C ILE A 73 -1.23 -3.98 0.58
N TYR A 74 -0.99 -2.68 0.45
CA TYR A 74 0.15 -2.14 -0.30
C TYR A 74 1.41 -1.89 0.54
N LEU A 75 1.30 -1.80 1.87
CA LEU A 75 2.45 -1.57 2.75
C LEU A 75 3.51 -2.68 2.63
N PRO A 76 3.15 -3.99 2.59
CA PRO A 76 4.14 -5.05 2.39
C PRO A 76 4.88 -4.92 1.06
N ASP A 77 4.16 -4.62 -0.03
CA ASP A 77 4.76 -4.39 -1.36
C ASP A 77 5.76 -3.24 -1.31
N PHE A 78 5.37 -2.12 -0.70
CA PHE A 78 6.21 -0.94 -0.60
C PHE A 78 7.49 -1.20 0.22
N VAL A 79 7.36 -1.92 1.33
CA VAL A 79 8.51 -2.33 2.15
C VAL A 79 9.44 -3.24 1.35
N LEU A 80 8.89 -4.20 0.60
CA LEU A 80 9.68 -5.13 -0.19
C LEU A 80 10.46 -4.41 -1.31
N VAL A 81 9.78 -3.52 -2.06
CA VAL A 81 10.41 -2.67 -3.08
C VAL A 81 11.51 -1.81 -2.48
N SER A 82 11.28 -1.26 -1.28
CA SER A 82 12.29 -0.47 -0.56
C SER A 82 13.52 -1.30 -0.20
N ILE A 83 13.33 -2.52 0.28
CA ILE A 83 14.43 -3.46 0.57
C ILE A 83 15.22 -3.80 -0.70
N PHE A 84 14.53 -4.05 -1.82
CA PHE A 84 15.18 -4.29 -3.10
C PHE A 84 15.97 -3.09 -3.60
N ALA A 85 15.41 -1.88 -3.49
CA ALA A 85 16.09 -0.66 -3.84
C ALA A 85 17.39 -0.49 -3.03
N LEU A 86 17.35 -0.75 -1.72
CA LEU A 86 18.52 -0.67 -0.85
C LEU A 86 19.59 -1.70 -1.22
N PHE A 87 19.22 -2.96 -1.48
CA PHE A 87 20.16 -3.98 -1.94
C PHE A 87 20.73 -3.68 -3.32
N GLY A 88 19.92 -3.16 -4.24
CA GLY A 88 20.34 -2.72 -5.55
C GLY A 88 21.36 -1.58 -5.47
N MET A 89 21.07 -0.56 -4.67
CA MET A 89 22.00 0.56 -4.44
C MET A 89 23.30 0.10 -3.78
N ALA A 90 23.24 -0.81 -2.79
CA ALA A 90 24.43 -1.38 -2.17
C ALA A 90 25.28 -2.18 -3.17
N ALA A 91 24.65 -3.00 -4.01
CA ALA A 91 25.36 -3.77 -5.05
C ALA A 91 26.01 -2.85 -6.09
N VAL A 92 25.30 -1.83 -6.56
CA VAL A 92 25.82 -0.81 -7.49
C VAL A 92 26.98 -0.04 -6.85
N GLY A 93 26.87 0.33 -5.58
CA GLY A 93 27.95 1.00 -4.83
C GLY A 93 29.22 0.16 -4.72
N VAL A 94 29.11 -1.14 -4.43
CA VAL A 94 30.26 -2.06 -4.39
C VAL A 94 30.90 -2.24 -5.78
N ILE A 95 30.10 -2.28 -6.85
CA ILE A 95 30.62 -2.41 -8.23
C ILE A 95 31.33 -1.13 -8.69
N LEU A 96 30.79 0.04 -8.35
CA LEU A 96 31.33 1.36 -8.72
C LEU A 96 32.46 1.85 -7.79
N SER A 97 32.70 1.19 -6.66
CA SER A 97 33.75 1.51 -5.66
C SER A 97 35.18 1.63 -6.22
N ASN A 98 35.44 1.32 -7.49
CA ASN A 98 36.76 1.55 -8.12
C ASN A 98 37.10 3.03 -8.34
N THR A 99 36.15 3.95 -8.18
CA THR A 99 36.38 5.41 -8.34
C THR A 99 36.51 6.16 -7.02
N VAL A 100 36.28 5.49 -5.89
CA VAL A 100 36.39 6.07 -4.54
C VAL A 100 37.51 5.35 -3.81
N LYS A 101 38.46 6.15 -3.30
CA LYS A 101 39.71 5.73 -2.64
C LYS A 101 39.55 4.43 -1.84
N GLU A 102 40.40 3.46 -2.20
CA GLU A 102 40.46 2.04 -1.81
C GLU A 102 40.38 1.66 -0.32
N ASN A 103 40.12 2.57 0.63
CA ASN A 103 40.41 2.29 2.04
C ASN A 103 39.22 2.07 2.98
N GLU A 104 37.97 2.00 2.50
CA GLU A 104 36.81 1.82 3.42
C GLU A 104 35.83 0.71 3.05
N VAL A 105 35.92 0.09 1.86
CA VAL A 105 34.95 -0.94 1.44
C VAL A 105 35.62 -2.32 1.43
N TRP A 106 35.44 -3.06 2.53
CA TRP A 106 35.91 -4.44 2.76
C TRP A 106 35.22 -5.53 1.90
N LEU A 107 34.50 -5.15 0.85
CA LEU A 107 33.69 -6.07 0.04
C LEU A 107 34.27 -6.22 -1.37
N ASP A 108 34.77 -7.43 -1.65
CA ASP A 108 35.31 -7.82 -2.95
C ASP A 108 34.24 -7.72 -4.05
N LYS A 109 34.62 -7.34 -5.28
CA LYS A 109 33.71 -7.10 -6.42
C LYS A 109 32.82 -8.31 -6.73
N LYS A 110 33.34 -9.52 -6.47
CA LYS A 110 32.59 -10.78 -6.60
C LYS A 110 31.34 -10.81 -5.71
N VAL A 111 31.41 -10.22 -4.53
CA VAL A 111 30.28 -10.14 -3.58
C VAL A 111 29.22 -9.16 -4.08
N GLY A 112 29.62 -8.07 -4.74
CA GLY A 112 28.69 -7.14 -5.39
C GLY A 112 27.85 -7.80 -6.49
N TYR A 113 28.47 -8.61 -7.36
CA TYR A 113 27.74 -9.37 -8.39
C TYR A 113 26.84 -10.46 -7.79
N VAL A 114 27.26 -11.11 -6.71
CA VAL A 114 26.44 -12.11 -5.99
C VAL A 114 25.22 -11.45 -5.34
N LEU A 115 25.38 -10.27 -4.72
CA LEU A 115 24.28 -9.50 -4.14
C LEU A 115 23.28 -9.04 -5.21
N LEU A 116 23.77 -8.59 -6.37
CA LEU A 116 22.91 -8.16 -7.48
C LEU A 116 22.14 -9.35 -8.07
N GLY A 117 22.80 -10.50 -8.22
CA GLY A 117 22.17 -11.74 -8.63
C GLY A 117 21.11 -12.22 -7.64
N LEU A 118 21.38 -12.13 -6.34
CA LEU A 118 20.43 -12.50 -5.29
C LEU A 118 19.21 -11.56 -5.28
N ALA A 119 19.42 -10.25 -5.41
CA ALA A 119 18.34 -9.27 -5.51
C ALA A 119 17.47 -9.52 -6.75
N ALA A 120 18.09 -9.78 -7.91
CA ALA A 120 17.36 -10.12 -9.13
C ALA A 120 16.56 -11.42 -9.00
N LEU A 121 17.13 -12.45 -8.36
CA LEU A 121 16.47 -13.74 -8.18
C LEU A 121 15.28 -13.64 -7.21
N LEU A 122 15.41 -12.88 -6.13
CA LEU A 122 14.33 -12.60 -5.19
C LEU A 122 13.19 -11.77 -5.84
N ILE A 123 13.51 -10.84 -6.74
CA ILE A 123 12.50 -10.10 -7.52
C ILE A 123 11.76 -11.06 -8.46
N ILE A 124 12.48 -11.94 -9.17
CA ILE A 124 11.88 -12.93 -10.07
C ILE A 124 10.95 -13.88 -9.30
N ILE A 125 11.36 -14.33 -8.11
CA ILE A 125 10.53 -15.20 -7.25
C ILE A 125 9.29 -14.45 -6.77
N TYR A 126 9.40 -13.18 -6.36
CA TYR A 126 8.27 -12.40 -5.87
C TYR A 126 7.18 -12.20 -6.92
N PHE A 127 7.58 -11.99 -8.17
CA PHE A 127 6.68 -11.75 -9.29
C PHE A 127 6.26 -13.02 -10.05
N LEU A 128 6.74 -14.20 -9.63
CA LEU A 128 6.28 -15.46 -10.21
C LEU A 128 4.86 -15.76 -9.70
N PRO A 129 3.85 -15.86 -10.58
CA PRO A 129 2.50 -16.15 -10.12
C PRO A 129 2.46 -17.54 -9.48
N ALA A 130 1.87 -17.64 -8.30
CA ALA A 130 1.59 -18.93 -7.67
C ALA A 130 0.74 -19.77 -8.63
N PRO A 131 1.07 -21.06 -8.85
CA PRO A 131 0.35 -21.89 -9.80
C PRO A 131 -1.11 -22.04 -9.33
N SER A 132 -2.01 -21.28 -9.97
CA SER A 132 -3.44 -21.49 -9.84
C SER A 132 -3.81 -22.62 -10.80
N ASN A 133 -4.43 -23.66 -10.24
CA ASN A 133 -4.86 -24.83 -11.00
C ASN A 133 -6.01 -24.44 -11.93
N GLY A 134 -5.68 -24.00 -13.14
CA GLY A 134 -6.62 -23.66 -14.20
C GLY A 134 -5.91 -22.84 -15.28
N ILE A 135 -5.80 -23.38 -16.49
CA ILE A 135 -5.08 -22.76 -17.61
C ILE A 135 -5.90 -21.59 -18.14
N SER A 136 -5.81 -20.45 -17.47
CA SER A 136 -6.02 -19.13 -18.06
C SER A 136 -4.64 -18.51 -18.27
N ILE A 137 -4.30 -18.14 -19.50
CA ILE A 137 -3.05 -17.43 -19.81
C ILE A 137 -3.21 -16.03 -19.26
N ASP A 138 -2.82 -15.86 -17.99
CA ASP A 138 -2.76 -14.55 -17.36
C ASP A 138 -1.51 -13.84 -17.88
N LEU A 139 -1.70 -12.69 -18.55
CA LEU A 139 -0.63 -11.86 -19.10
C LEU A 139 -0.11 -10.85 -18.07
N THR A 140 -0.76 -10.71 -16.91
CA THR A 140 -0.26 -9.89 -15.80
C THR A 140 1.19 -10.18 -15.40
N PRO A 141 1.69 -11.44 -15.32
CA PRO A 141 3.10 -11.71 -15.05
C PRO A 141 4.04 -11.12 -16.11
N ILE A 142 3.66 -11.12 -17.39
CA ILE A 142 4.48 -10.54 -18.46
C ILE A 142 4.57 -9.02 -18.30
N PHE A 143 3.44 -8.35 -18.05
CA PHE A 143 3.42 -6.92 -17.81
C PHE A 143 4.20 -6.52 -16.55
N GLN A 144 4.14 -7.34 -15.50
CA GLN A 144 4.93 -7.13 -14.28
C GLN A 144 6.43 -7.28 -14.54
N ILE A 145 6.87 -8.32 -15.25
CA ILE A 145 8.28 -8.51 -15.63
C ILE A 145 8.78 -7.32 -16.45
N ILE A 146 7.99 -6.86 -17.43
CA ILE A 146 8.33 -5.67 -18.24
C ILE A 146 8.44 -4.43 -17.34
N SER A 147 7.52 -4.22 -16.40
CA SER A 147 7.55 -3.08 -15.49
C SER A 147 8.79 -3.07 -14.59
N VAL A 148 9.22 -4.25 -14.14
CA VAL A 148 10.44 -4.42 -13.33
C VAL A 148 11.69 -4.11 -14.15
N LEU A 149 11.77 -4.62 -15.39
CA LEU A 149 12.90 -4.32 -16.29
C LEU A 149 12.98 -2.82 -16.60
N VAL A 150 11.84 -2.17 -16.80
CA VAL A 150 11.78 -0.71 -17.00
C VAL A 150 12.27 0.03 -15.74
N THR A 151 11.84 -0.39 -14.56
CA THR A 151 12.22 0.25 -13.29
C THR A 151 13.71 0.08 -13.00
N LEU A 152 14.27 -1.12 -13.25
CA LEU A 152 15.71 -1.38 -13.16
C LEU A 152 16.48 -0.54 -14.19
N GLY A 153 15.99 -0.44 -15.43
CA GLY A 153 16.57 0.42 -16.45
C GLY A 153 16.62 1.89 -16.04
N ILE A 154 15.54 2.39 -15.41
CA ILE A 154 15.49 3.75 -14.86
C ILE A 154 16.49 3.91 -13.70
N MET A 155 16.56 2.96 -12.77
CA MET A 155 17.54 3.00 -11.66
C MET A 155 18.98 3.03 -12.17
N VAL A 156 19.32 2.18 -13.13
CA VAL A 156 20.66 2.17 -13.75
C VAL A 156 20.91 3.45 -14.55
N GLY A 157 19.90 3.97 -15.24
CA GLY A 157 19.98 5.24 -15.98
C GLY A 157 20.24 6.44 -15.07
N ILE A 158 19.54 6.51 -13.92
CA ILE A 158 19.75 7.54 -12.90
C ILE A 158 21.15 7.40 -12.29
N ALA A 159 21.57 6.18 -11.95
CA ALA A 159 22.90 5.93 -11.44
C ALA A 159 23.99 6.36 -12.44
N TYR A 160 23.83 6.03 -13.73
CA TYR A 160 24.75 6.45 -14.78
C TYR A 160 24.76 7.97 -14.97
N PHE A 161 23.59 8.63 -14.92
CA PHE A 161 23.48 10.08 -15.07
C PHE A 161 24.15 10.84 -13.92
N ILE A 162 23.97 10.38 -12.68
CA ILE A 162 24.64 10.93 -11.49
C ILE A 162 26.16 10.72 -11.58
N THR A 163 26.60 9.54 -12.05
CA THR A 163 28.03 9.21 -12.13
C THR A 163 28.76 9.93 -13.27
N LYS A 164 28.06 10.31 -14.35
CA LYS A 164 28.64 11.06 -15.48
C LYS A 164 28.71 12.58 -15.25
N GLY A 165 27.99 13.08 -14.24
CA GLY A 165 27.94 14.51 -13.91
C GLY A 165 29.00 14.99 -12.91
N SER A 166 29.93 14.12 -12.47
CA SER A 166 31.11 14.46 -11.66
C SER A 166 32.40 14.28 -12.43
#